data_AF-W4K8R1-F1
#
_entry.id   AF-W4K8R1-F1
#
_cell.length_a   1.000
_cell.length_b   1.000
_cell.length_c   1.000
_cell.angle_alpha   90.00
_cell.angle_beta   90.00
_cell.angle_gamma   90.00
#
_symmetry.space_group_name_H-M   'P 1'
#
loop_
_entity.id
_entity.type
_entity.pdbx_description
1 polymer ?
#
loop_
_entity_poly.entity_id
_entity_poly.type
_entity_poly.pdbx_seq_one_letter_code
_entity_poly.pdbx_strand_id
1 'polypeptide(L)'
;MERIRLYAHSDSVLWDQLSSICEGHKLDFSSFSQHIPLSIALHGDDSQLALQAPTEDAIKVHSVLPLDVQRIAGSGPPANRVDLTFFSDGYLASEQDKFIKDVTRLVSEISKNQTFHTVAPLLNFWAAFTPSNESGVGVGGIPKDTPFGLYRDGTELRGLYYARPEVARAACDSLGDRCDYPILIGNDPLYGGLGGEFTTITSSIMNGALILRHELGHSIIEVGEEYDGGFAYFGVNAAHNASEAIPWAHWLTRVNSSSGGLPRVERMVMPIQDYAWTLLNSTSAWSAYFNSSGTYSRYLIRFSLSGLPEKDDLSVLFDGEDLGWTPKEGLGVDRYFYDIYKNERLSEGEHKIEFVLKNAEREGIAQMCSIEVLEYGSEQEFIETPGFYGVFPTFSETNETTYRPTNEDCLMRLTTGPNFCKVCIEGLWYSLLSRVDPIDSLETDCRLDAETETWKRTLNVTLIPLGQFREDPPDARESYTIVWTQDGKELTRFANQTVVVVDDDEGLGEFGVGVRFVTEEVRSDPSGLLETSASVVVSSTCSESAVH
;
A
#
# COMPACT_ATOMS: atom_id res chain seq x y z
N MET A 1 -3.89 8.71 33.11
CA MET A 1 -2.81 9.35 32.30
C MET A 1 -3.16 9.03 30.86
N GLU A 2 -3.55 10.02 30.06
CA GLU A 2 -4.05 9.82 28.70
C GLU A 2 -2.86 9.70 27.73
N ARG A 3 -2.83 8.63 26.92
CA ARG A 3 -1.80 8.44 25.90
C ARG A 3 -2.39 8.89 24.56
N ILE A 4 -2.03 10.09 24.14
CA ILE A 4 -2.47 10.67 22.87
C ILE A 4 -1.43 10.33 21.80
N ARG A 5 -1.87 9.79 20.66
CA ARG A 5 -1.02 9.62 19.47
C ARG A 5 -1.43 10.68 18.45
N LEU A 6 -0.48 11.51 18.04
CA LEU A 6 -0.70 12.55 17.03
C LEU A 6 0.24 12.31 15.86
N TYR A 7 -0.30 12.45 14.66
CA TYR A 7 0.43 12.31 13.41
C TYR A 7 0.13 13.54 12.56
N ALA A 8 1.19 14.16 12.04
CA ALA A 8 1.07 15.23 11.09
C ALA A 8 2.19 15.12 10.04
N HIS A 9 1.93 15.65 8.84
CA HIS A 9 2.88 15.65 7.74
C HIS A 9 4.04 16.64 7.93
N SER A 10 3.96 17.51 8.94
CA SER A 10 5.02 18.46 9.30
C SER A 10 5.04 18.73 10.81
N ASP A 11 6.23 19.05 11.33
CA ASP A 11 6.41 19.40 12.73
C ASP A 11 5.53 20.58 13.13
N SER A 12 5.35 21.59 12.28
CA SER A 12 4.53 22.77 12.62
C SER A 12 3.06 22.41 12.83
N VAL A 13 2.49 21.57 11.96
CA VAL A 13 1.10 21.11 12.10
C VAL A 13 0.95 20.23 13.34
N LEU A 14 1.94 19.36 13.61
CA LEU A 14 1.98 18.56 14.83
C LEU A 14 1.97 19.45 16.08
N TRP A 15 2.79 20.50 16.09
CA TRP A 15 2.88 21.44 17.20
C TRP A 15 1.61 22.26 17.39
N ASP A 16 0.93 22.67 16.32
CA ASP A 16 -0.35 23.38 16.39
C ASP A 16 -1.45 22.48 16.97
N GLN A 17 -1.55 21.23 16.49
CA GLN A 17 -2.48 20.24 17.04
C GLN A 17 -2.20 19.95 18.52
N LEU A 18 -0.94 19.70 18.88
CA LEU A 18 -0.54 19.42 20.25
C LEU A 18 -0.81 20.63 21.17
N SER A 19 -0.56 21.84 20.69
CA SER A 19 -0.85 23.08 21.43
C SER A 19 -2.34 23.26 21.66
N SER A 20 -3.17 22.99 20.65
CA SER A 20 -4.64 23.05 20.78
C SER A 20 -5.19 22.05 21.79
N ILE A 21 -4.62 20.84 21.85
CA ILE A 21 -5.04 19.79 22.80
C ILE A 21 -4.63 20.16 24.23
N CYS A 22 -3.51 20.88 24.37
CA CYS A 22 -2.90 21.17 25.67
C CYS A 22 -3.23 22.57 26.22
N GLU A 23 -4.10 23.35 25.57
CA GLU A 23 -4.54 24.65 26.09
C GLU A 23 -5.13 24.49 27.50
N GLY A 24 -4.38 24.94 28.51
CA GLY A 24 -4.77 24.87 29.93
C GLY A 24 -4.05 23.81 30.78
N HIS A 25 -3.19 22.97 30.21
CA HIS A 25 -2.49 21.88 30.92
C HIS A 25 -0.95 22.00 30.86
N LYS A 26 -0.24 21.45 31.86
CA LYS A 26 1.24 21.34 31.85
C LYS A 26 1.67 20.08 31.12
N LEU A 27 2.40 20.23 30.02
CA LEU A 27 3.03 19.13 29.29
C LEU A 27 4.26 18.58 30.04
N ASP A 28 4.31 17.26 30.25
CA ASP A 28 5.50 16.55 30.74
C ASP A 28 6.26 15.92 29.57
N PHE A 29 7.30 16.61 29.12
CA PHE A 29 8.10 16.21 27.97
C PHE A 29 9.07 15.05 28.25
N SER A 30 9.16 14.56 29.50
CA SER A 30 10.06 13.44 29.85
C SER A 30 9.64 12.09 29.24
N SER A 31 8.44 12.04 28.64
CA SER A 31 7.80 10.84 28.09
C SER A 31 7.72 10.78 26.56
N PHE A 32 8.24 11.79 25.84
CA PHE A 32 8.37 11.72 24.38
C PHE A 32 9.35 10.60 23.99
N SER A 33 8.82 9.45 23.56
CA SER A 33 9.60 8.39 22.93
C SER A 33 9.35 8.38 21.43
N GLN A 34 10.45 8.43 20.66
CA GLN A 34 10.55 8.33 19.20
C GLN A 34 10.10 9.56 18.38
N HIS A 35 11.07 10.40 18.03
CA HIS A 35 11.16 10.79 16.62
C HIS A 35 11.47 9.49 15.85
N ILE A 36 10.54 8.98 15.05
CA ILE A 36 10.90 8.13 13.92
C ILE A 36 11.12 9.14 12.78
N PRO A 37 12.38 9.49 12.43
CA PRO A 37 12.58 10.25 11.22
C PRO A 37 12.04 9.38 10.09
N LEU A 38 11.21 9.94 9.21
CA LEU A 38 10.99 9.38 7.89
C LEU A 38 12.33 9.52 7.13
N SER A 39 13.33 8.71 7.46
CA SER A 39 14.64 8.78 6.82
C SER A 39 14.57 8.09 5.48
N ILE A 40 14.11 8.82 4.46
CA ILE A 40 14.42 8.52 3.07
C ILE A 40 15.89 8.88 2.89
N ALA A 41 16.77 7.90 3.10
CA ALA A 41 18.17 8.00 2.70
C ALA A 41 18.33 7.29 1.35
N LEU A 42 17.98 7.99 0.26
CA LEU A 42 18.40 7.61 -1.08
C LEU A 42 19.72 8.32 -1.37
N HIS A 43 20.81 7.55 -1.39
CA HIS A 43 22.09 7.96 -1.98
C HIS A 43 22.32 7.15 -3.25
N GLY A 44 22.33 7.85 -4.39
CA GLY A 44 22.77 7.33 -5.70
C GLY A 44 22.26 8.20 -6.85
N ASP A 45 23.14 9.03 -7.43
CA ASP A 45 23.02 9.71 -8.75
C ASP A 45 22.45 8.74 -9.81
N ASP A 46 21.61 9.10 -10.79
CA ASP A 46 21.25 10.40 -11.36
C ASP A 46 19.89 10.23 -12.11
N SER A 47 19.07 11.29 -12.13
CA SER A 47 17.72 11.43 -12.75
C SER A 47 16.44 11.22 -11.90
N GLN A 48 16.49 11.56 -10.61
CA GLN A 48 15.35 12.21 -9.94
C GLN A 48 15.85 13.49 -9.28
N LEU A 49 15.56 14.63 -9.91
CA LEU A 49 15.98 15.95 -9.44
C LEU A 49 15.35 16.25 -8.06
N ALA A 50 16.23 16.18 -7.05
CA ALA A 50 16.26 16.88 -5.78
C ALA A 50 15.00 17.65 -5.34
N LEU A 51 14.41 17.15 -4.25
CA LEU A 51 13.68 17.93 -3.26
C LEU A 51 14.56 19.12 -2.80
N GLN A 52 14.22 20.33 -3.24
CA GLN A 52 14.68 21.54 -2.57
C GLN A 52 13.81 21.78 -1.34
N ALA A 53 14.43 21.96 -0.18
CA ALA A 53 13.77 22.51 0.98
C ALA A 53 13.21 23.91 0.63
N PRO A 54 12.01 24.29 1.10
CA PRO A 54 11.49 25.62 0.90
C PRO A 54 12.45 26.63 1.55
N THR A 55 12.92 27.60 0.77
CA THR A 55 13.41 28.85 1.35
C THR A 55 12.19 29.65 1.80
N GLU A 56 12.25 30.28 2.98
CA GLU A 56 11.15 30.99 3.68
C GLU A 56 10.46 32.14 2.89
N ASP A 57 10.75 32.34 1.61
CA ASP A 57 10.16 33.38 0.76
C ASP A 57 9.29 32.79 -0.37
N ALA A 58 8.22 32.07 0.00
CA ALA A 58 7.12 31.77 -0.94
C ALA A 58 5.77 31.43 -0.27
N ILE A 59 5.32 32.17 0.74
CA ILE A 59 3.86 32.23 1.01
C ILE A 59 3.24 33.18 -0.02
N LYS A 60 3.23 32.76 -1.29
CA LYS A 60 2.12 33.14 -2.15
C LYS A 60 1.02 32.17 -1.78
N VAL A 61 -0.08 32.71 -1.23
CA VAL A 61 -1.35 31.98 -1.14
C VAL A 61 -1.72 31.62 -2.58
N HIS A 62 -1.30 30.43 -3.02
CA HIS A 62 -1.84 29.83 -4.23
C HIS A 62 -3.35 29.77 -4.01
N SER A 63 -4.12 30.25 -4.98
CA SER A 63 -5.58 30.15 -4.92
C SER A 63 -5.92 28.69 -4.68
N VAL A 64 -6.45 28.37 -3.50
CA VAL A 64 -6.84 27.01 -3.14
C VAL A 64 -7.78 26.52 -4.23
N LEU A 65 -7.40 25.42 -4.88
CA LEU A 65 -8.24 24.80 -5.90
C LEU A 65 -9.63 24.55 -5.29
N PRO A 66 -10.73 24.90 -5.99
CA PRO A 66 -12.05 24.54 -5.50
C PRO A 66 -12.19 23.01 -5.53
N LEU A 67 -12.34 22.40 -4.36
CA LEU A 67 -12.51 20.96 -4.21
C LEU A 67 -13.95 20.66 -3.77
N ASP A 68 -14.64 19.82 -4.53
CA ASP A 68 -15.85 19.14 -4.08
C ASP A 68 -15.47 17.79 -3.48
N VAL A 69 -15.63 17.65 -2.16
CA VAL A 69 -15.06 16.56 -1.37
C VAL A 69 -16.16 15.70 -0.78
N GLN A 70 -16.13 14.40 -1.06
CA GLN A 70 -17.05 13.43 -0.49
C GLN A 70 -16.35 12.16 -0.03
N ARG A 71 -16.85 11.55 1.06
CA ARG A 71 -16.38 10.25 1.53
C ARG A 71 -17.01 9.15 0.69
N ILE A 72 -16.18 8.30 0.11
CA ILE A 72 -16.59 7.16 -0.73
C ILE A 72 -16.82 5.91 0.12
N ALA A 73 -15.93 5.65 1.07
CA ALA A 73 -16.02 4.56 2.03
C ALA A 73 -15.21 4.92 3.30
N GLY A 74 -15.44 4.19 4.40
CA GLY A 74 -14.71 4.37 5.65
C GLY A 74 -15.55 4.03 6.87
N SER A 75 -14.90 3.97 8.03
CA SER A 75 -15.47 3.39 9.26
C SER A 75 -15.44 4.34 10.46
N GLY A 76 -14.90 5.56 10.34
CA GLY A 76 -14.71 6.43 11.50
C GLY A 76 -14.35 7.88 11.15
N PRO A 77 -14.08 8.70 12.19
CA PRO A 77 -13.59 10.07 12.01
C PRO A 77 -12.13 10.08 11.51
N PRO A 78 -11.73 11.08 10.70
CA PRO A 78 -10.34 11.21 10.21
C PRO A 78 -9.29 11.26 11.33
N ALA A 79 -9.65 11.79 12.50
CA ALA A 79 -8.75 11.87 13.65
C ALA A 79 -8.26 10.50 14.18
N ASN A 80 -8.94 9.39 13.85
CA ASN A 80 -8.53 8.04 14.23
C ASN A 80 -8.60 7.06 13.06
N ARG A 81 -8.37 7.52 11.83
CA ARG A 81 -8.30 6.68 10.63
C ARG A 81 -7.16 7.17 9.76
N VAL A 82 -6.74 6.33 8.82
CA VAL A 82 -5.83 6.74 7.75
C VAL A 82 -6.66 7.11 6.53
N ASP A 83 -6.51 8.35 6.08
CA ASP A 83 -7.37 8.96 5.07
C ASP A 83 -6.66 8.96 3.69
N LEU A 84 -7.14 8.08 2.79
CA LEU A 84 -6.69 7.97 1.40
C LEU A 84 -7.57 8.87 0.50
N THR A 85 -6.98 9.89 -0.11
CA THR A 85 -7.75 10.92 -0.83
C THR A 85 -7.39 10.99 -2.30
N PHE A 86 -8.37 10.70 -3.15
CA PHE A 86 -8.25 10.71 -4.60
C PHE A 86 -8.58 12.11 -5.14
N PHE A 87 -7.63 12.73 -5.83
CA PHE A 87 -7.78 14.02 -6.49
C PHE A 87 -7.93 13.85 -8.00
N SER A 88 -8.94 14.49 -8.59
CA SER A 88 -9.20 14.38 -10.03
C SER A 88 -8.21 15.19 -10.88
N ASP A 89 -7.60 14.56 -11.89
CA ASP A 89 -6.82 15.23 -12.94
C ASP A 89 -7.27 14.80 -14.35
N GLY A 90 -7.43 15.75 -15.26
CA GLY A 90 -7.91 15.49 -16.62
C GLY A 90 -9.41 15.20 -16.73
N TYR A 91 -10.20 15.41 -15.67
CA TYR A 91 -11.67 15.32 -15.70
C TYR A 91 -12.27 16.70 -15.91
N LEU A 92 -13.05 16.90 -16.96
CA LEU A 92 -13.75 18.16 -17.20
C LEU A 92 -14.84 18.39 -16.13
N ALA A 93 -15.34 19.63 -16.03
CA ALA A 93 -16.46 19.96 -15.13
C ALA A 93 -17.70 19.08 -15.37
N SER A 94 -17.95 18.65 -16.61
CA SER A 94 -19.04 17.73 -16.97
C SER A 94 -18.77 16.26 -16.63
N GLU A 95 -17.56 15.91 -16.19
CA GLU A 95 -17.11 14.55 -15.91
C GLU A 95 -17.01 14.24 -14.41
N GLN A 96 -17.57 15.07 -13.53
CA GLN A 96 -17.57 14.82 -12.09
C GLN A 96 -18.17 13.44 -11.74
N ASP A 97 -19.32 13.10 -12.31
CA ASP A 97 -19.95 11.79 -12.10
C ASP A 97 -19.09 10.62 -12.58
N LYS A 98 -18.26 10.85 -13.61
CA LYS A 98 -17.33 9.84 -14.14
C LYS A 98 -16.19 9.62 -13.14
N PHE A 99 -15.57 10.70 -12.67
CA PHE A 99 -14.54 10.65 -11.62
C PHE A 99 -15.03 9.93 -10.36
N ILE A 100 -16.22 10.26 -9.86
CA ILE A 100 -16.79 9.58 -8.70
C ILE A 100 -17.00 8.09 -8.94
N LYS A 101 -17.46 7.69 -10.14
CA LYS A 101 -17.60 6.27 -10.50
C LYS A 101 -16.25 5.56 -10.55
N ASP A 102 -15.24 6.20 -11.13
CA ASP A 102 -13.89 5.62 -11.21
C ASP A 102 -13.28 5.43 -9.82
N VAL A 103 -13.35 6.44 -8.94
CA VAL A 103 -12.87 6.31 -7.55
C VAL A 103 -13.68 5.25 -6.79
N THR A 104 -15.00 5.24 -6.90
CA THR A 104 -15.85 4.25 -6.22
C THR A 104 -15.51 2.82 -6.64
N ARG A 105 -15.27 2.60 -7.94
CA ARG A 105 -14.82 1.31 -8.48
C ARG A 105 -13.45 0.93 -7.91
N LEU A 106 -12.46 1.81 -8.01
CA LEU A 106 -11.10 1.55 -7.53
C LEU A 106 -11.10 1.23 -6.03
N VAL A 107 -11.78 2.04 -5.22
CA VAL A 107 -11.94 1.80 -3.77
C VAL A 107 -12.57 0.43 -3.53
N SER A 108 -13.66 0.10 -4.23
CA SER A 108 -14.32 -1.20 -4.08
C SER A 108 -13.42 -2.37 -4.48
N GLU A 109 -12.59 -2.22 -5.51
CA GLU A 109 -11.68 -3.26 -5.97
C GLU A 109 -10.53 -3.47 -4.98
N ILE A 110 -10.02 -2.43 -4.32
CA ILE A 110 -8.89 -2.58 -3.38
C ILE A 110 -9.31 -2.87 -1.94
N SER A 111 -10.55 -2.59 -1.52
CA SER A 111 -10.95 -2.63 -0.10
C SER A 111 -11.94 -3.72 0.29
N LYS A 112 -12.64 -4.41 -0.63
CA LYS A 112 -13.72 -5.33 -0.25
C LYS A 112 -13.35 -6.80 -0.10
N ASN A 113 -12.42 -7.32 -0.89
CA ASN A 113 -12.11 -8.77 -0.87
C ASN A 113 -10.63 -9.08 -1.14
N GLN A 114 -9.81 -8.04 -1.27
CA GLN A 114 -8.42 -8.13 -1.71
C GLN A 114 -7.61 -7.06 -0.99
N THR A 115 -6.29 -7.20 -1.02
CA THR A 115 -5.25 -6.23 -0.59
C THR A 115 -5.47 -5.52 0.75
N PHE A 116 -6.37 -4.55 0.82
CA PHE A 116 -6.65 -3.74 2.00
C PHE A 116 -7.90 -4.19 2.76
N HIS A 117 -8.57 -5.26 2.34
CA HIS A 117 -9.81 -5.74 2.98
C HIS A 117 -9.68 -5.95 4.49
N THR A 118 -8.63 -6.64 4.93
CA THR A 118 -8.45 -6.92 6.36
C THR A 118 -8.17 -5.66 7.16
N VAL A 119 -7.59 -4.62 6.55
CA VAL A 119 -7.31 -3.35 7.23
C VAL A 119 -8.34 -2.25 6.92
N ALA A 120 -9.37 -2.52 6.12
CA ALA A 120 -10.34 -1.52 5.68
C ALA A 120 -11.01 -0.74 6.82
N PRO A 121 -11.29 -1.34 8.01
CA PRO A 121 -11.80 -0.60 9.15
C PRO A 121 -10.83 0.45 9.74
N LEU A 122 -9.55 0.45 9.36
CA LEU A 122 -8.57 1.46 9.75
C LEU A 122 -8.51 2.64 8.78
N LEU A 123 -9.23 2.57 7.64
CA LEU A 123 -9.08 3.48 6.52
C LEU A 123 -10.35 4.31 6.28
N ASN A 124 -10.15 5.52 5.77
CA ASN A 124 -11.17 6.30 5.06
C ASN A 124 -10.74 6.52 3.60
N PHE A 125 -11.71 6.58 2.70
CA PHE A 125 -11.48 6.85 1.29
C PHE A 125 -12.30 8.06 0.85
N TRP A 126 -11.63 9.07 0.28
CA TRP A 126 -12.25 10.32 -0.14
C TRP A 126 -12.05 10.59 -1.62
N ALA A 127 -13.03 11.22 -2.25
CA ALA A 127 -12.91 11.78 -3.58
C ALA A 127 -12.95 13.31 -3.48
N ALA A 128 -11.92 13.97 -4.00
CA ALA A 128 -11.77 15.42 -4.06
C ALA A 128 -11.75 15.86 -5.54
N PHE A 129 -12.91 16.30 -6.02
CA PHE A 129 -13.09 16.71 -7.41
C PHE A 129 -12.72 18.18 -7.61
N THR A 130 -11.93 18.44 -8.64
CA THR A 130 -11.67 19.77 -9.21
C THR A 130 -11.69 19.67 -10.74
N PRO A 131 -12.39 20.58 -11.44
CA PRO A 131 -12.50 20.50 -12.89
C PRO A 131 -11.17 20.84 -13.58
N SER A 132 -10.83 20.07 -14.61
CA SER A 132 -9.73 20.35 -15.54
C SER A 132 -10.20 21.17 -16.74
N ASN A 133 -9.29 21.97 -17.32
CA ASN A 133 -9.57 22.68 -18.56
C ASN A 133 -9.45 21.75 -19.78
N GLU A 134 -8.56 20.75 -19.71
CA GLU A 134 -8.40 19.72 -20.72
C GLU A 134 -8.72 18.32 -20.18
N SER A 135 -9.13 17.43 -21.09
CA SER A 135 -9.45 16.03 -20.75
C SER A 135 -8.25 15.10 -20.95
N GLY A 136 -8.07 14.16 -20.02
CA GLY A 136 -7.01 13.15 -20.02
C GLY A 136 -5.63 13.68 -19.61
N VAL A 137 -4.59 12.87 -19.86
CA VAL A 137 -3.21 13.16 -19.44
C VAL A 137 -2.33 13.59 -20.62
N GLY A 138 -1.20 14.22 -20.33
CA GLY A 138 -0.17 14.61 -21.29
C GLY A 138 0.71 13.44 -21.75
N VAL A 139 1.44 13.64 -22.85
CA VAL A 139 2.37 12.66 -23.45
C VAL A 139 3.58 13.38 -24.05
N GLY A 140 4.71 12.70 -24.23
CA GLY A 140 5.91 13.30 -24.82
C GLY A 140 6.54 14.36 -23.92
N GLY A 141 6.42 14.22 -22.60
CA GLY A 141 6.97 15.16 -21.61
C GLY A 141 6.16 16.45 -21.47
N ILE A 142 5.01 16.54 -22.16
CA ILE A 142 4.19 17.74 -22.21
C ILE A 142 2.90 17.50 -21.41
N PRO A 143 2.75 18.08 -20.21
CA PRO A 143 1.50 18.03 -19.47
C PRO A 143 0.40 18.84 -20.15
N LYS A 144 -0.84 18.39 -19.98
CA LYS A 144 -2.04 19.14 -20.36
C LYS A 144 -2.37 20.22 -19.32
N ASP A 145 -3.28 21.13 -19.68
CA ASP A 145 -3.86 22.11 -18.77
C ASP A 145 -4.91 21.48 -17.84
N THR A 146 -4.41 20.70 -16.88
CA THR A 146 -5.16 20.05 -15.80
C THR A 146 -4.71 20.58 -14.43
N PRO A 147 -5.38 20.33 -13.31
CA PRO A 147 -4.99 20.87 -11.99
C PRO A 147 -3.55 20.51 -11.57
N PHE A 148 -3.15 19.26 -11.75
CA PHE A 148 -1.86 18.70 -11.30
C PHE A 148 -0.91 18.40 -12.47
N GLY A 149 -1.40 18.42 -13.71
CA GLY A 149 -0.59 18.26 -14.92
C GLY A 149 -0.02 16.86 -15.05
N LEU A 150 -0.86 15.83 -14.99
CA LEU A 150 -0.39 14.46 -15.17
C LEU A 150 0.07 14.20 -16.60
N TYR A 151 1.20 13.51 -16.78
CA TYR A 151 1.79 13.24 -18.09
C TYR A 151 2.70 12.01 -18.14
N ARG A 152 2.96 11.52 -19.36
CA ARG A 152 3.99 10.52 -19.68
C ARG A 152 5.16 11.18 -20.42
N ASP A 153 6.38 10.76 -20.14
CA ASP A 153 7.59 11.33 -20.77
C ASP A 153 7.68 11.01 -22.27
N GLY A 154 7.24 9.82 -22.67
CA GLY A 154 7.09 9.43 -24.07
C GLY A 154 5.71 8.83 -24.36
N THR A 155 5.70 7.85 -25.26
CA THR A 155 4.51 7.04 -25.56
C THR A 155 4.43 5.78 -24.70
N GLU A 156 5.41 5.57 -23.82
CA GLU A 156 5.48 4.38 -22.99
C GLU A 156 4.37 4.36 -21.95
N LEU A 157 3.72 3.20 -21.82
CA LEU A 157 2.81 2.92 -20.72
C LEU A 157 3.60 2.47 -19.48
N ARG A 158 4.30 3.42 -18.86
CA ARG A 158 5.15 3.22 -17.66
C ARG A 158 4.68 4.10 -16.50
N GLY A 159 5.40 5.21 -16.28
CA GLY A 159 5.19 6.14 -15.18
C GLY A 159 4.21 7.23 -15.57
N LEU A 160 3.38 7.66 -14.61
CA LEU A 160 2.52 8.82 -14.73
C LEU A 160 3.06 9.94 -13.82
N TYR A 161 3.74 10.91 -14.41
CA TYR A 161 4.37 12.01 -13.68
C TYR A 161 3.39 13.16 -13.45
N TYR A 162 3.69 14.05 -12.51
CA TYR A 162 2.94 15.28 -12.24
C TYR A 162 3.84 16.50 -12.40
N ALA A 163 3.28 17.60 -12.94
CA ALA A 163 4.03 18.83 -13.19
C ALA A 163 3.86 19.91 -12.10
N ARG A 164 2.86 19.76 -11.22
CA ARG A 164 2.47 20.77 -10.21
C ARG A 164 2.37 20.19 -8.79
N PRO A 165 3.47 19.66 -8.21
CA PRO A 165 3.46 19.08 -6.86
C PRO A 165 3.04 20.08 -5.77
N GLU A 166 3.38 21.36 -5.93
CA GLU A 166 3.00 22.42 -5.00
C GLU A 166 1.49 22.63 -4.93
N VAL A 167 0.80 22.44 -6.05
CA VAL A 167 -0.67 22.52 -6.13
C VAL A 167 -1.30 21.29 -5.50
N ALA A 168 -0.73 20.10 -5.74
CA ALA A 168 -1.17 18.86 -5.10
C ALA A 168 -1.01 18.92 -3.58
N ARG A 169 0.12 19.44 -3.09
CA ARG A 169 0.33 19.63 -1.64
C ARG A 169 -0.67 20.60 -1.04
N ALA A 170 -0.83 21.79 -1.63
CA ALA A 170 -1.78 22.78 -1.15
C ALA A 170 -3.24 22.27 -1.16
N ALA A 171 -3.60 21.44 -2.14
CA ALA A 171 -4.90 20.78 -2.17
C ALA A 171 -5.06 19.80 -1.00
N CYS A 172 -4.07 18.97 -0.72
CA CYS A 172 -4.06 18.04 0.42
C CYS A 172 -4.15 18.78 1.76
N ASP A 173 -3.32 19.81 1.96
CA ASP A 173 -3.31 20.63 3.19
C ASP A 173 -4.65 21.32 3.44
N SER A 174 -5.36 21.72 2.37
CA SER A 174 -6.68 22.35 2.48
C SER A 174 -7.78 21.45 3.06
N LEU A 175 -7.53 20.13 3.12
CA LEU A 175 -8.47 19.14 3.64
C LEU A 175 -8.30 18.84 5.12
N GLY A 176 -7.24 19.35 5.75
CA GLY A 176 -6.86 19.02 7.13
C GLY A 176 -6.55 17.53 7.27
N ASP A 177 -7.09 16.89 8.30
CA ASP A 177 -6.82 15.49 8.63
C ASP A 177 -7.44 14.48 7.64
N ARG A 178 -8.06 14.94 6.53
CA ARG A 178 -8.66 14.08 5.50
C ARG A 178 -7.69 13.79 4.35
N CYS A 179 -6.38 13.85 4.56
CA CYS A 179 -5.40 13.63 3.50
C CYS A 179 -4.06 13.14 4.06
N ASP A 180 -4.01 11.88 4.47
CA ASP A 180 -2.75 11.23 4.87
C ASP A 180 -1.95 10.76 3.65
N TYR A 181 -2.65 10.19 2.67
CA TYR A 181 -2.07 9.66 1.44
C TYR A 181 -2.84 10.20 0.23
N PRO A 182 -2.30 11.22 -0.44
CA PRO A 182 -2.93 11.80 -1.63
C PRO A 182 -2.67 10.93 -2.87
N ILE A 183 -3.73 10.61 -3.60
CA ILE A 183 -3.70 9.88 -4.86
C ILE A 183 -4.18 10.79 -5.99
N LEU A 184 -3.34 11.06 -7.00
CA LEU A 184 -3.72 11.82 -8.19
C LEU A 184 -4.19 10.83 -9.27
N ILE A 185 -5.46 10.91 -9.67
CA ILE A 185 -6.02 10.04 -10.70
C ILE A 185 -6.16 10.79 -12.03
N GLY A 186 -5.46 10.31 -13.05
CA GLY A 186 -5.59 10.77 -14.43
C GLY A 186 -6.79 10.13 -15.14
N ASN A 187 -7.60 10.96 -15.82
CA ASN A 187 -8.70 10.55 -16.69
C ASN A 187 -8.21 9.87 -17.99
N ASP A 188 -7.54 8.75 -17.86
CA ASP A 188 -6.94 7.99 -18.96
C ASP A 188 -7.25 6.50 -18.77
N PRO A 189 -7.60 5.76 -19.86
CA PRO A 189 -7.95 4.36 -19.74
C PRO A 189 -6.75 3.41 -19.78
N LEU A 190 -5.53 3.92 -20.00
CA LEU A 190 -4.33 3.11 -20.20
C LEU A 190 -3.46 3.08 -18.95
N TYR A 191 -2.58 2.10 -18.86
CA TYR A 191 -1.62 1.87 -17.78
C TYR A 191 -0.80 3.13 -17.50
N GLY A 192 -0.60 3.39 -16.22
CA GLY A 192 0.24 4.46 -15.75
C GLY A 192 0.08 4.63 -14.25
N GLY A 193 1.20 4.79 -13.58
CA GLY A 193 1.25 5.19 -12.19
C GLY A 193 2.68 5.29 -11.70
N LEU A 194 2.82 5.87 -10.53
CA LEU A 194 4.09 6.06 -9.87
C LEU A 194 3.85 6.23 -8.38
N GLY A 195 4.69 5.58 -7.57
CA GLY A 195 4.78 5.82 -6.14
C GLY A 195 5.47 7.14 -5.81
N GLY A 196 5.51 7.45 -4.52
CA GLY A 196 6.10 8.68 -3.98
C GLY A 196 5.17 9.34 -2.97
N GLU A 197 5.45 10.60 -2.65
CA GLU A 197 4.54 11.43 -1.85
C GLU A 197 3.16 11.53 -2.55
N PHE A 198 3.25 11.92 -3.82
CA PHE A 198 2.28 11.83 -4.91
C PHE A 198 2.00 10.43 -5.43
N THR A 199 1.10 9.61 -4.88
CA THR A 199 0.70 8.39 -5.61
C THR A 199 -0.05 8.81 -6.87
N THR A 200 0.42 8.41 -8.06
CA THR A 200 -0.30 8.64 -9.30
C THR A 200 -0.83 7.35 -9.87
N ILE A 201 -2.02 7.42 -10.46
CA ILE A 201 -2.63 6.32 -11.20
C ILE A 201 -3.47 6.85 -12.36
N THR A 202 -3.85 5.98 -13.28
CA THR A 202 -4.92 6.27 -14.24
C THR A 202 -6.22 5.58 -13.84
N SER A 203 -7.32 6.01 -14.48
CA SER A 203 -8.63 5.36 -14.37
C SER A 203 -8.75 4.01 -15.09
N SER A 204 -7.65 3.43 -15.59
CA SER A 204 -7.66 2.17 -16.36
C SER A 204 -8.51 1.08 -15.68
N ILE A 205 -9.40 0.46 -16.46
CA ILE A 205 -10.22 -0.67 -16.00
C ILE A 205 -9.34 -1.91 -15.80
N MET A 206 -8.31 -2.08 -16.63
CA MET A 206 -7.46 -3.27 -16.62
C MET A 206 -6.39 -3.18 -15.54
N ASN A 207 -5.79 -2.00 -15.38
CA ASN A 207 -4.55 -1.83 -14.62
C ASN A 207 -4.69 -0.88 -13.42
N GLY A 208 -5.74 -0.03 -13.38
CA GLY A 208 -5.85 1.03 -12.36
C GLY A 208 -5.79 0.50 -10.93
N ALA A 209 -6.57 -0.53 -10.59
CA ALA A 209 -6.53 -1.12 -9.24
C ALA A 209 -5.25 -1.91 -8.97
N LEU A 210 -4.66 -2.57 -9.98
CA LEU A 210 -3.41 -3.31 -9.83
C LEU A 210 -2.26 -2.36 -9.45
N ILE A 211 -2.11 -1.29 -10.21
CA ILE A 211 -1.12 -0.24 -9.97
C ILE A 211 -1.39 0.43 -8.63
N LEU A 212 -2.65 0.83 -8.36
CA LEU A 212 -3.03 1.49 -7.11
C LEU A 212 -2.61 0.69 -5.87
N ARG A 213 -2.80 -0.64 -5.89
CA ARG A 213 -2.39 -1.51 -4.76
C ARG A 213 -0.88 -1.56 -4.57
N HIS A 214 -0.14 -1.63 -5.68
CA HIS A 214 1.31 -1.65 -5.68
C HIS A 214 1.87 -0.32 -5.13
N GLU A 215 1.45 0.80 -5.71
CA GLU A 215 1.95 2.12 -5.31
C GLU A 215 1.54 2.48 -3.87
N LEU A 216 0.31 2.16 -3.45
CA LEU A 216 -0.11 2.36 -2.06
C LEU A 216 0.67 1.48 -1.09
N GLY A 217 1.16 0.31 -1.51
CA GLY A 217 2.02 -0.48 -0.66
C GLY A 217 3.35 0.22 -0.39
N HIS A 218 3.95 0.88 -1.38
CA HIS A 218 5.15 1.71 -1.16
C HIS A 218 4.86 2.99 -0.37
N SER A 219 3.69 3.60 -0.57
CA SER A 219 3.32 4.81 0.17
C SER A 219 3.02 4.52 1.64
N ILE A 220 2.31 3.43 1.94
CA ILE A 220 1.83 3.14 3.30
C ILE A 220 2.85 2.30 4.09
N ILE A 221 3.54 1.38 3.43
CA ILE A 221 4.42 0.41 4.09
C ILE A 221 5.87 0.78 3.77
N GLU A 222 6.75 0.63 4.76
CA GLU A 222 8.19 0.66 4.52
C GLU A 222 8.63 -0.66 3.85
N VAL A 223 8.37 -0.76 2.54
CA VAL A 223 8.69 -1.90 1.67
C VAL A 223 9.37 -1.45 0.39
N GLY A 224 10.33 -2.25 -0.04
CA GLY A 224 10.94 -2.14 -1.36
C GLY A 224 10.24 -3.00 -2.40
N GLU A 225 10.79 -2.95 -3.60
CA GLU A 225 10.40 -3.78 -4.74
C GLU A 225 10.75 -5.25 -4.50
N GLU A 226 9.97 -6.16 -5.05
CA GLU A 226 10.31 -7.59 -5.08
C GLU A 226 10.52 -8.12 -6.51
N TYR A 227 10.16 -7.34 -7.55
CA TYR A 227 10.54 -7.64 -8.94
C TYR A 227 12.02 -7.30 -9.20
N ASP A 228 12.58 -7.95 -10.21
CA ASP A 228 13.99 -7.76 -10.59
C ASP A 228 14.16 -6.47 -11.42
N GLY A 229 15.35 -5.86 -11.41
CA GLY A 229 15.69 -4.64 -12.16
C GLY A 229 15.18 -3.33 -11.63
N GLY A 230 14.65 -3.33 -10.41
CA GLY A 230 14.45 -2.10 -9.67
C GLY A 230 15.77 -1.59 -9.11
N PHE A 231 15.66 -0.48 -8.39
CA PHE A 231 16.74 0.12 -7.60
C PHE A 231 16.40 0.18 -6.10
N ALA A 232 15.13 -0.01 -5.74
CA ALA A 232 14.58 0.23 -4.42
C ALA A 232 14.33 -1.08 -3.67
N TYR A 233 15.38 -1.65 -3.06
CA TYR A 233 15.28 -2.87 -2.23
C TYR A 233 15.57 -2.55 -0.78
N PHE A 234 14.52 -2.32 0.02
CA PHE A 234 14.63 -1.98 1.44
C PHE A 234 13.39 -2.43 2.21
N GLY A 235 13.35 -2.15 3.52
CA GLY A 235 12.14 -2.34 4.31
C GLY A 235 11.90 -3.78 4.76
N VAL A 236 10.67 -4.06 5.18
CA VAL A 236 10.35 -5.34 5.85
C VAL A 236 10.46 -6.57 4.92
N ASN A 237 10.40 -6.36 3.60
CA ASN A 237 10.44 -7.40 2.58
C ASN A 237 11.79 -7.52 1.84
N ALA A 238 12.84 -6.83 2.29
CA ALA A 238 14.17 -6.91 1.67
C ALA A 238 15.27 -7.28 2.69
N ALA A 239 16.19 -8.14 2.27
CA ALA A 239 17.44 -8.39 3.00
C ALA A 239 18.64 -8.23 2.07
N HIS A 240 19.75 -7.67 2.57
CA HIS A 240 20.96 -7.45 1.78
C HIS A 240 22.04 -8.54 2.01
N ASN A 241 21.91 -9.31 3.09
CA ASN A 241 22.87 -10.34 3.43
C ASN A 241 22.15 -11.56 4.03
N ALA A 242 22.15 -12.68 3.31
CA ALA A 242 21.55 -13.93 3.78
C ALA A 242 22.28 -14.58 4.98
N SER A 243 23.46 -14.07 5.34
CA SER A 243 24.21 -14.49 6.53
C SER A 243 23.86 -13.69 7.80
N GLU A 244 23.03 -12.66 7.67
CA GLU A 244 22.56 -11.83 8.78
C GLU A 244 21.12 -12.19 9.17
N ALA A 245 20.58 -11.49 10.17
CA ALA A 245 19.19 -11.69 10.59
C ALA A 245 18.24 -11.30 9.45
N ILE A 246 17.43 -12.26 8.99
CA ILE A 246 16.42 -12.03 7.98
C ILE A 246 15.23 -11.26 8.61
N PRO A 247 14.78 -10.12 8.04
CA PRO A 247 13.71 -9.32 8.64
C PRO A 247 12.40 -10.09 8.86
N TRP A 248 12.08 -11.04 7.97
CA TRP A 248 10.89 -11.88 8.05
C TRP A 248 11.15 -13.28 8.65
N ALA A 249 12.15 -13.42 9.52
CA ALA A 249 12.54 -14.73 10.08
C ALA A 249 11.38 -15.51 10.73
N HIS A 250 10.42 -14.83 11.36
CA HIS A 250 9.22 -15.43 11.98
C HIS A 250 8.15 -15.90 10.99
N TRP A 251 8.28 -15.53 9.71
CA TRP A 251 7.45 -16.02 8.61
C TRP A 251 8.04 -17.24 7.89
N LEU A 252 9.36 -17.46 8.00
CA LEU A 252 10.05 -18.55 7.29
C LEU A 252 9.35 -19.89 7.44
N THR A 253 9.14 -20.55 6.31
CA THR A 253 8.55 -21.89 6.28
C THR A 253 9.54 -22.90 6.85
N ARG A 254 9.11 -23.65 7.86
CA ARG A 254 9.93 -24.72 8.45
C ARG A 254 10.09 -25.86 7.46
N VAL A 255 11.24 -25.94 6.81
CA VAL A 255 11.69 -27.14 6.11
C VAL A 255 12.32 -28.07 7.15
N ASN A 256 12.17 -29.40 7.02
CA ASN A 256 12.68 -30.43 7.94
C ASN A 256 14.23 -30.41 8.11
N SER A 257 14.77 -29.35 8.69
CA SER A 257 16.18 -29.16 8.99
C SER A 257 16.33 -29.00 10.50
N SER A 258 16.75 -30.10 11.13
CA SER A 258 16.99 -30.25 12.57
C SER A 258 18.25 -29.55 13.08
N SER A 259 18.54 -28.34 12.60
CA SER A 259 19.66 -27.54 13.09
C SER A 259 19.35 -26.07 12.88
N GLY A 260 19.47 -25.26 13.94
CA GLY A 260 19.32 -23.79 13.92
C GLY A 260 20.41 -23.08 13.11
N GLY A 261 20.58 -23.46 11.85
CA GLY A 261 21.41 -22.79 10.86
C GLY A 261 20.64 -21.69 10.12
N LEU A 262 21.40 -20.87 9.40
CA LEU A 262 20.87 -19.82 8.53
C LEU A 262 19.92 -20.41 7.46
N PRO A 263 18.89 -19.65 7.03
CA PRO A 263 18.02 -20.09 5.95
C PRO A 263 18.81 -20.27 4.65
N ARG A 264 18.39 -21.24 3.84
CA ARG A 264 18.97 -21.48 2.52
C ARG A 264 18.50 -20.39 1.54
N VAL A 265 19.42 -19.89 0.72
CA VAL A 265 19.09 -19.07 -0.45
C VAL A 265 18.59 -19.98 -1.57
N GLU A 266 17.40 -19.70 -2.09
CA GLU A 266 16.83 -20.43 -3.21
C GLU A 266 17.61 -20.15 -4.50
N ARG A 267 17.92 -21.20 -5.27
CA ARG A 267 18.86 -21.12 -6.38
C ARG A 267 18.19 -20.59 -7.65
N MET A 268 18.51 -19.36 -8.02
CA MET A 268 17.98 -18.66 -9.20
C MET A 268 19.02 -17.69 -9.77
N VAL A 269 18.92 -17.39 -11.07
CA VAL A 269 19.67 -16.32 -11.74
C VAL A 269 18.77 -15.61 -12.76
N MET A 270 19.12 -14.38 -13.12
CA MET A 270 18.51 -13.61 -14.20
C MET A 270 19.56 -13.36 -15.30
N PRO A 271 19.67 -14.22 -16.33
CA PRO A 271 20.67 -14.04 -17.38
C PRO A 271 20.50 -12.77 -18.21
N ILE A 272 19.27 -12.27 -18.32
CA ILE A 272 18.97 -11.02 -19.00
C ILE A 272 17.80 -10.31 -18.35
N GLN A 273 17.93 -8.99 -18.33
CA GLN A 273 16.84 -8.06 -18.19
C GLN A 273 17.06 -6.88 -19.11
N ASP A 274 15.99 -6.43 -19.76
CA ASP A 274 15.99 -5.26 -20.62
C ASP A 274 14.67 -4.51 -20.51
N TYR A 275 14.75 -3.23 -20.12
CA TYR A 275 13.65 -2.28 -20.15
C TYR A 275 13.66 -1.53 -21.48
N ALA A 276 13.30 -2.26 -22.54
CA ALA A 276 13.48 -1.82 -23.91
C ALA A 276 12.75 -0.52 -24.26
N TRP A 277 11.52 -0.32 -23.75
CA TRP A 277 10.69 0.85 -24.03
C TRP A 277 10.71 1.28 -25.52
N THR A 278 10.62 0.30 -26.42
CA THR A 278 10.90 0.49 -27.84
C THR A 278 9.65 0.26 -28.67
N LEU A 279 9.34 1.19 -29.57
CA LEU A 279 8.34 0.98 -30.61
C LEU A 279 8.80 -0.12 -31.57
N LEU A 280 7.93 -1.10 -31.78
CA LEU A 280 8.18 -2.20 -32.69
C LEU A 280 8.01 -1.76 -34.15
N ASN A 281 8.78 -2.41 -35.03
CA ASN A 281 8.76 -2.16 -36.47
C ASN A 281 8.50 -3.47 -37.23
N SER A 282 7.71 -3.41 -38.30
CA SER A 282 7.37 -4.58 -39.11
C SER A 282 8.49 -5.07 -40.03
N THR A 283 9.49 -4.21 -40.29
CA THR A 283 10.66 -4.53 -41.13
C THR A 283 11.84 -5.09 -40.35
N SER A 284 11.92 -4.82 -39.05
CA SER A 284 13.01 -5.27 -38.18
C SER A 284 12.48 -5.68 -36.81
N ALA A 285 12.72 -6.94 -36.44
CA ALA A 285 12.38 -7.45 -35.12
C ALA A 285 13.24 -6.79 -34.04
N TRP A 286 12.65 -6.58 -32.86
CA TRP A 286 13.45 -6.32 -31.66
C TRP A 286 14.02 -7.65 -31.18
N SER A 287 15.29 -7.69 -30.79
CA SER A 287 15.93 -8.92 -30.33
C SER A 287 16.98 -8.66 -29.27
N ALA A 288 17.14 -9.62 -28.36
CA ALA A 288 18.21 -9.62 -27.38
C ALA A 288 18.89 -10.99 -27.29
N TYR A 289 20.13 -10.97 -26.84
CA TYR A 289 20.99 -12.15 -26.68
C TYR A 289 21.42 -12.27 -25.23
N PHE A 290 21.51 -13.49 -24.73
CA PHE A 290 21.99 -13.77 -23.38
C PHE A 290 22.67 -15.14 -23.32
N ASN A 291 23.51 -15.35 -22.32
CA ASN A 291 24.19 -16.63 -22.13
C ASN A 291 23.57 -17.40 -20.96
N SER A 292 23.25 -18.67 -21.17
CA SER A 292 22.93 -19.61 -20.09
C SER A 292 24.15 -20.48 -19.77
N SER A 293 24.32 -20.80 -18.49
CA SER A 293 25.29 -21.80 -18.04
C SER A 293 24.84 -23.24 -18.32
N GLY A 294 23.56 -23.46 -18.63
CA GLY A 294 22.95 -24.79 -18.77
C GLY A 294 22.92 -25.61 -17.47
N THR A 295 23.14 -24.97 -16.31
CA THR A 295 23.20 -25.63 -14.99
C THR A 295 21.92 -25.50 -14.18
N TYR A 296 20.92 -24.77 -14.68
CA TYR A 296 19.60 -24.64 -14.07
C TYR A 296 18.63 -25.65 -14.70
N SER A 297 17.54 -25.96 -13.99
CA SER A 297 16.64 -27.05 -14.40
C SER A 297 15.41 -26.56 -15.16
N ARG A 298 15.05 -25.28 -15.00
CA ARG A 298 13.78 -24.67 -15.41
C ARG A 298 14.01 -23.20 -15.71
N TYR A 299 13.16 -22.59 -16.53
CA TYR A 299 13.24 -21.14 -16.78
C TYR A 299 11.87 -20.50 -17.00
N LEU A 300 11.82 -19.19 -16.77
CA LEU A 300 10.69 -18.31 -17.06
C LEU A 300 11.17 -17.22 -18.02
N ILE A 301 10.39 -16.97 -19.06
CA ILE A 301 10.49 -15.80 -19.91
C ILE A 301 9.33 -14.87 -19.50
N ARG A 302 9.65 -13.71 -18.92
CA ARG A 302 8.64 -12.70 -18.55
C ARG A 302 8.85 -11.45 -19.36
N PHE A 303 7.82 -10.95 -20.02
CA PHE A 303 7.90 -9.72 -20.81
C PHE A 303 6.64 -8.88 -20.69
N SER A 304 6.74 -7.58 -20.93
CA SER A 304 5.58 -6.71 -21.05
C SER A 304 5.48 -6.06 -22.42
N LEU A 305 4.24 -5.95 -22.90
CA LEU A 305 3.90 -5.43 -24.22
C LEU A 305 2.74 -4.45 -24.09
N SER A 306 2.66 -3.50 -25.02
CA SER A 306 1.49 -2.64 -25.22
C SER A 306 1.19 -2.43 -26.70
N GLY A 307 -0.03 -2.00 -27.03
CA GLY A 307 -0.43 -1.73 -28.42
C GLY A 307 -0.67 -2.95 -29.30
N LEU A 308 -0.82 -4.14 -28.72
CA LEU A 308 -0.92 -5.44 -29.42
C LEU A 308 -2.18 -6.21 -29.00
N PRO A 309 -3.38 -5.79 -29.43
CA PRO A 309 -4.64 -6.42 -29.03
C PRO A 309 -4.91 -7.77 -29.68
N GLU A 310 -4.33 -8.07 -30.86
CA GLU A 310 -4.65 -9.29 -31.62
C GLU A 310 -3.47 -10.28 -31.63
N LYS A 311 -3.78 -11.58 -31.62
CA LYS A 311 -2.77 -12.65 -31.66
C LYS A 311 -1.87 -12.54 -32.89
N ASP A 312 -2.44 -12.15 -34.02
CA ASP A 312 -1.72 -12.06 -35.29
C ASP A 312 -0.89 -10.76 -35.41
N ASP A 313 -0.90 -9.89 -34.39
CA ASP A 313 -0.09 -8.67 -34.42
C ASP A 313 1.41 -8.94 -34.20
N LEU A 314 1.79 -10.00 -33.47
CA LEU A 314 3.17 -10.26 -33.02
C LEU A 314 3.49 -11.77 -32.97
N SER A 315 4.72 -12.15 -33.34
CA SER A 315 5.32 -13.44 -32.93
C SER A 315 6.43 -13.20 -31.90
N VAL A 316 6.49 -14.04 -30.87
CA VAL A 316 7.60 -14.08 -29.90
C VAL A 316 8.40 -15.34 -30.18
N LEU A 317 9.64 -15.18 -30.64
CA LEU A 317 10.51 -16.28 -31.00
C LEU A 317 11.61 -16.47 -29.95
N PHE A 318 11.89 -17.71 -29.59
CA PHE A 318 13.00 -18.11 -28.72
C PHE A 318 13.85 -19.14 -29.44
N ASP A 319 15.11 -18.80 -29.72
CA ASP A 319 16.01 -19.57 -30.59
C ASP A 319 15.40 -19.96 -31.94
N GLY A 320 14.54 -19.08 -32.47
CA GLY A 320 13.82 -19.27 -33.73
C GLY A 320 12.52 -20.06 -33.63
N GLU A 321 12.16 -20.59 -32.46
CA GLU A 321 10.87 -21.27 -32.22
C GLU A 321 9.82 -20.28 -31.69
N ASP A 322 8.60 -20.33 -32.23
CA ASP A 322 7.50 -19.49 -31.76
C ASP A 322 6.98 -19.99 -30.39
N LEU A 323 6.99 -19.10 -29.39
CA LEU A 323 6.52 -19.40 -28.05
C LEU A 323 4.98 -19.47 -27.95
N GLY A 324 4.26 -19.11 -29.01
CA GLY A 324 2.80 -19.20 -29.07
C GLY A 324 2.12 -18.13 -28.23
N TRP A 325 2.71 -16.93 -28.14
CA TRP A 325 2.13 -15.80 -27.41
C TRP A 325 0.70 -15.48 -27.88
N THR A 326 -0.13 -15.07 -26.92
CA THR A 326 -1.51 -14.62 -27.14
C THR A 326 -1.81 -13.41 -26.27
N PRO A 327 -2.49 -12.37 -26.81
CA PRO A 327 -2.82 -11.18 -26.05
C PRO A 327 -3.81 -11.49 -24.93
N LYS A 328 -3.73 -10.71 -23.85
CA LYS A 328 -4.71 -10.75 -22.77
C LYS A 328 -6.08 -10.30 -23.29
N GLU A 329 -7.09 -11.14 -23.12
CA GLU A 329 -8.48 -10.81 -23.51
C GLU A 329 -8.94 -9.52 -22.82
N GLY A 330 -9.56 -8.62 -23.61
CA GLY A 330 -10.08 -7.34 -23.13
C GLY A 330 -9.05 -6.23 -22.90
N LEU A 331 -7.75 -6.50 -23.10
CA LEU A 331 -6.68 -5.52 -22.85
C LEU A 331 -6.72 -4.32 -23.82
N GLY A 332 -7.11 -4.55 -25.07
CA GLY A 332 -7.00 -3.54 -26.12
C GLY A 332 -5.54 -3.14 -26.36
N VAL A 333 -5.26 -1.84 -26.39
CA VAL A 333 -3.90 -1.31 -26.61
C VAL A 333 -3.11 -1.07 -25.32
N ASP A 334 -3.69 -1.43 -24.17
CA ASP A 334 -3.07 -1.22 -22.87
C ASP A 334 -1.83 -2.13 -22.65
N ARG A 335 -1.08 -1.92 -21.57
CA ARG A 335 0.09 -2.72 -21.19
C ARG A 335 -0.29 -3.93 -20.36
N TYR A 336 0.38 -5.05 -20.61
CA TYR A 336 0.26 -6.25 -19.79
C TYR A 336 1.58 -7.04 -19.72
N PHE A 337 1.74 -7.81 -18.63
CA PHE A 337 2.90 -8.67 -18.37
C PHE A 337 2.54 -10.12 -18.67
N TYR A 338 3.40 -10.82 -19.42
CA TYR A 338 3.21 -12.17 -19.90
C TYR A 338 4.32 -13.07 -19.38
N ASP A 339 3.93 -14.24 -18.91
CA ASP A 339 4.83 -15.24 -18.35
C ASP A 339 4.76 -16.52 -19.19
N ILE A 340 5.91 -16.99 -19.65
CA ILE A 340 6.06 -18.26 -20.36
C ILE A 340 7.03 -19.13 -19.58
N TYR A 341 6.48 -20.02 -18.77
CA TYR A 341 7.23 -20.95 -17.94
C TYR A 341 7.57 -22.24 -18.69
N LYS A 342 8.78 -22.75 -18.50
CA LYS A 342 9.29 -23.97 -19.14
C LYS A 342 9.98 -24.85 -18.11
N ASN A 343 9.45 -26.06 -17.93
CA ASN A 343 10.01 -27.07 -17.03
C ASN A 343 11.08 -27.91 -17.75
N GLU A 344 12.10 -27.23 -18.26
CA GLU A 344 13.26 -27.84 -18.91
C GLU A 344 14.48 -26.93 -18.76
N ARG A 345 15.67 -27.49 -18.97
CA ARG A 345 16.92 -26.72 -18.91
C ARG A 345 17.20 -26.01 -20.23
N LEU A 346 17.78 -24.83 -20.16
CA LEU A 346 18.46 -24.22 -21.29
C LEU A 346 19.76 -24.96 -21.59
N SER A 347 20.20 -24.94 -22.85
CA SER A 347 21.53 -25.41 -23.22
C SER A 347 22.60 -24.42 -22.73
N GLU A 348 23.81 -24.90 -22.49
CA GLU A 348 24.94 -23.99 -22.27
C GLU A 348 25.23 -23.21 -23.56
N GLY A 349 25.34 -21.89 -23.45
CA GLY A 349 25.71 -21.01 -24.56
C GLY A 349 24.77 -19.82 -24.76
N GLU A 350 24.91 -19.20 -25.92
CA GLU A 350 24.15 -18.01 -26.31
C GLU A 350 22.74 -18.41 -26.79
N HIS A 351 21.75 -17.70 -26.29
CA HIS A 351 20.34 -17.80 -26.62
C HIS A 351 19.84 -16.47 -27.17
N LYS A 352 18.80 -16.51 -28.00
CA LYS A 352 18.20 -15.32 -28.61
C LYS A 352 16.69 -15.29 -28.41
N ILE A 353 16.18 -14.14 -28.01
CA ILE A 353 14.74 -13.85 -28.00
C ILE A 353 14.41 -12.74 -29.01
N GLU A 354 13.30 -12.88 -29.73
CA GLU A 354 12.87 -11.95 -30.76
C GLU A 354 11.38 -11.63 -30.67
N PHE A 355 11.05 -10.35 -30.88
CA PHE A 355 9.69 -9.83 -30.92
C PHE A 355 9.46 -9.30 -32.34
N VAL A 356 8.72 -10.07 -33.14
CA VAL A 356 8.54 -9.84 -34.57
C VAL A 356 7.15 -9.28 -34.83
N LEU A 357 7.05 -7.97 -35.07
CA LEU A 357 5.78 -7.33 -35.42
C LEU A 357 5.31 -7.83 -36.79
N LYS A 358 4.12 -8.41 -36.83
CA LYS A 358 3.51 -8.97 -38.05
C LYS A 358 2.54 -8.00 -38.70
N ASN A 359 1.89 -7.15 -37.90
CA ASN A 359 0.92 -6.18 -38.38
C ASN A 359 1.52 -4.77 -38.43
N ALA A 360 1.81 -4.29 -39.64
CA ALA A 360 2.35 -2.94 -39.86
C ALA A 360 1.38 -1.82 -39.46
N GLU A 361 0.07 -2.08 -39.34
CA GLU A 361 -0.91 -1.09 -38.85
C GLU A 361 -0.69 -0.74 -37.37
N ARG A 362 0.12 -1.52 -36.65
CA ARG A 362 0.49 -1.27 -35.26
C ARG A 362 1.76 -0.44 -35.10
N GLU A 363 2.48 -0.11 -36.18
CA GLU A 363 3.66 0.75 -36.07
C GLU A 363 3.30 2.11 -35.46
N GLY A 364 4.14 2.61 -34.55
CA GLY A 364 3.86 3.83 -33.79
C GLY A 364 2.98 3.63 -32.55
N ILE A 365 2.46 2.41 -32.32
CA ILE A 365 1.64 2.08 -31.14
C ILE A 365 2.17 0.83 -30.43
N ALA A 366 2.50 -0.23 -31.16
CA ALA A 366 3.04 -1.47 -30.59
C ALA A 366 4.41 -1.23 -29.98
N GLN A 367 4.56 -1.59 -28.71
CA GLN A 367 5.80 -1.40 -27.97
C GLN A 367 6.23 -2.68 -27.28
N MET A 368 7.54 -2.94 -27.37
CA MET A 368 8.26 -3.83 -26.49
C MET A 368 8.65 -3.04 -25.24
N CYS A 369 8.06 -3.38 -24.09
CA CYS A 369 8.23 -2.61 -22.87
C CYS A 369 9.37 -3.16 -22.01
N SER A 370 9.35 -4.46 -21.72
CA SER A 370 10.40 -5.12 -20.94
C SER A 370 10.50 -6.61 -21.25
N ILE A 371 11.68 -7.21 -21.03
CA ILE A 371 11.92 -8.65 -21.03
C ILE A 371 12.88 -9.01 -19.89
N GLU A 372 12.61 -10.14 -19.26
CA GLU A 372 13.55 -10.83 -18.38
C GLU A 372 13.48 -12.34 -18.66
N VAL A 373 14.64 -12.98 -18.51
CA VAL A 373 14.73 -14.43 -18.44
C VAL A 373 15.24 -14.79 -17.06
N LEU A 374 14.56 -15.71 -16.40
CA LEU A 374 14.90 -16.19 -15.07
C LEU A 374 15.15 -17.70 -15.17
N GLU A 375 16.26 -18.18 -14.63
CA GLU A 375 16.57 -19.61 -14.55
C GLU A 375 16.52 -20.09 -13.11
N TYR A 376 15.84 -21.22 -12.86
CA TYR A 376 15.59 -21.78 -11.54
C TYR A 376 16.26 -23.13 -11.35
N GLY A 377 16.71 -23.40 -10.13
CA GLY A 377 17.18 -24.72 -9.71
C GLY A 377 16.08 -25.78 -9.80
N SER A 378 16.44 -27.02 -9.47
CA SER A 378 15.47 -28.10 -9.29
C SER A 378 14.46 -27.78 -8.18
N GLU A 379 13.37 -28.54 -8.07
CA GLU A 379 12.39 -28.36 -6.97
C GLU A 379 13.03 -28.49 -5.58
N GLN A 380 14.16 -29.17 -5.46
CA GLN A 380 14.92 -29.27 -4.22
C GLN A 380 15.80 -28.05 -3.95
N GLU A 381 16.14 -27.26 -4.97
CA GLU A 381 17.01 -26.09 -4.89
C GLU A 381 16.25 -24.76 -4.98
N PHE A 382 15.04 -24.77 -5.54
CA PHE A 382 14.15 -23.62 -5.71
C PHE A 382 12.68 -24.01 -5.53
N ILE A 383 12.09 -23.63 -4.39
CA ILE A 383 10.70 -23.92 -4.04
C ILE A 383 9.81 -22.77 -4.52
N GLU A 384 9.07 -22.99 -5.60
CA GLU A 384 8.17 -22.00 -6.20
C GLU A 384 6.74 -22.02 -5.67
N THR A 385 6.40 -23.00 -4.81
CA THR A 385 5.04 -23.24 -4.35
C THR A 385 4.48 -22.06 -3.55
N PRO A 386 3.29 -21.55 -3.90
CA PRO A 386 2.62 -20.52 -3.13
C PRO A 386 2.47 -20.86 -1.64
N GLY A 387 2.75 -19.88 -0.79
CA GLY A 387 2.77 -20.00 0.67
C GLY A 387 4.13 -20.43 1.25
N PHE A 388 5.15 -20.64 0.43
CA PHE A 388 6.52 -20.88 0.90
C PHE A 388 7.25 -19.56 1.16
N TYR A 389 7.64 -19.33 2.42
CA TYR A 389 8.43 -18.17 2.83
C TYR A 389 9.88 -18.61 3.01
N GLY A 390 10.75 -18.07 2.16
CA GLY A 390 12.16 -18.44 2.06
C GLY A 390 13.06 -17.22 1.92
N VAL A 391 14.20 -17.42 1.28
CA VAL A 391 15.16 -16.35 0.94
C VAL A 391 15.42 -16.46 -0.55
N PHE A 392 14.70 -15.66 -1.34
CA PHE A 392 14.77 -15.69 -2.80
C PHE A 392 15.63 -14.53 -3.30
N PRO A 393 16.60 -14.77 -4.20
CA PRO A 393 17.44 -13.69 -4.72
C PRO A 393 16.63 -12.78 -5.64
N THR A 394 16.77 -11.47 -5.45
CA THR A 394 16.28 -10.41 -6.33
C THR A 394 17.49 -9.65 -6.88
N PHE A 395 17.46 -9.30 -8.16
CA PHE A 395 18.59 -8.67 -8.85
C PHE A 395 18.24 -7.22 -9.17
N SER A 396 19.09 -6.25 -8.81
CA SER A 396 18.88 -4.85 -9.17
C SER A 396 19.25 -4.54 -10.62
N GLU A 397 18.93 -3.33 -11.08
CA GLU A 397 19.40 -2.80 -12.38
C GLU A 397 20.93 -2.73 -12.51
N THR A 398 21.65 -2.66 -11.38
CA THR A 398 23.11 -2.71 -11.30
C THR A 398 23.65 -4.12 -11.05
N ASN A 399 22.79 -5.14 -11.11
CA ASN A 399 23.09 -6.54 -10.85
C ASN A 399 23.59 -6.83 -9.41
N GLU A 400 23.18 -5.99 -8.45
CA GLU A 400 23.35 -6.29 -7.03
C GLU A 400 22.27 -7.27 -6.58
N THR A 401 22.65 -8.25 -5.76
CA THR A 401 21.71 -9.24 -5.23
C THR A 401 21.20 -8.81 -3.86
N THR A 402 19.90 -8.67 -3.76
CA THR A 402 19.15 -8.60 -2.50
C THR A 402 18.29 -9.85 -2.37
N TYR A 403 17.52 -9.96 -1.29
CA TYR A 403 16.65 -11.10 -1.06
C TYR A 403 15.24 -10.65 -0.69
N ARG A 404 14.25 -11.44 -1.10
CA ARG A 404 12.82 -11.24 -0.84
C ARG A 404 12.20 -12.48 -0.17
N PRO A 405 11.01 -12.35 0.48
CA PRO A 405 10.42 -13.44 1.25
C PRO A 405 9.75 -14.53 0.41
N THR A 406 9.27 -14.23 -0.79
CA THR A 406 8.47 -15.15 -1.62
C THR A 406 8.91 -15.15 -3.08
N ASN A 407 8.54 -16.19 -3.84
CA ASN A 407 8.82 -16.22 -5.27
C ASN A 407 7.82 -15.40 -6.09
N GLU A 408 6.52 -15.71 -6.08
CA GLU A 408 5.51 -15.02 -6.90
C GLU A 408 4.19 -14.82 -6.10
N ASP A 409 4.29 -14.73 -4.76
CA ASP A 409 3.14 -14.61 -3.85
C ASP A 409 2.91 -13.19 -3.31
N CYS A 410 3.70 -12.22 -3.77
CA CYS A 410 3.57 -10.83 -3.36
C CYS A 410 3.28 -9.94 -4.56
N LEU A 411 2.29 -9.05 -4.43
CA LEU A 411 2.01 -8.03 -5.45
C LEU A 411 3.17 -7.04 -5.64
N MET A 412 4.11 -6.95 -4.69
CA MET A 412 5.36 -6.20 -4.83
C MET A 412 6.33 -6.82 -5.84
N ARG A 413 6.04 -8.05 -6.28
CA ARG A 413 6.73 -8.72 -7.38
C ARG A 413 5.82 -8.93 -8.56
N LEU A 414 4.70 -9.60 -8.33
CA LEU A 414 3.72 -9.93 -9.35
C LEU A 414 2.63 -8.85 -9.35
N THR A 415 2.88 -7.76 -10.06
CA THR A 415 1.95 -6.60 -10.15
C THR A 415 0.60 -6.94 -10.79
N THR A 416 0.47 -8.10 -11.43
CA THR A 416 -0.80 -8.63 -11.95
C THR A 416 -1.62 -9.38 -10.89
N GLY A 417 -1.03 -9.68 -9.73
CA GLY A 417 -1.66 -10.32 -8.59
C GLY A 417 -2.22 -9.29 -7.59
N PRO A 418 -3.28 -9.63 -6.84
CA PRO A 418 -3.94 -8.67 -5.95
C PRO A 418 -3.40 -8.67 -4.51
N ASN A 419 -2.57 -9.64 -4.11
CA ASN A 419 -2.32 -9.90 -2.69
C ASN A 419 -0.90 -9.57 -2.26
N PHE A 420 -0.76 -8.91 -1.12
CA PHE A 420 0.50 -8.82 -0.40
C PHE A 420 0.89 -10.20 0.13
N CYS A 421 2.19 -10.50 0.17
CA CYS A 421 2.66 -11.61 0.98
C CYS A 421 2.46 -11.29 2.48
N LYS A 422 2.58 -12.30 3.33
CA LYS A 422 2.36 -12.17 4.78
C LYS A 422 3.35 -11.22 5.46
N VAL A 423 4.51 -10.99 4.87
CA VAL A 423 5.49 -10.01 5.37
C VAL A 423 5.00 -8.60 5.11
N CYS A 424 4.55 -8.32 3.88
CA CYS A 424 4.01 -7.01 3.52
C CYS A 424 2.68 -6.72 4.23
N ILE A 425 1.77 -7.71 4.39
CA ILE A 425 0.51 -7.47 5.13
C ILE A 425 0.76 -7.19 6.62
N GLU A 426 1.75 -7.84 7.24
CA GLU A 426 2.14 -7.53 8.62
C GLU A 426 2.72 -6.12 8.72
N GLY A 427 3.57 -5.74 7.76
CA GLY A 427 4.06 -4.37 7.62
C GLY A 427 2.92 -3.34 7.47
N LEU A 428 1.88 -3.68 6.69
CA LEU A 428 0.69 -2.85 6.53
C LEU A 428 -0.04 -2.66 7.86
N TRP A 429 -0.24 -3.72 8.64
CA TRP A 429 -0.82 -3.63 9.98
C TRP A 429 0.01 -2.72 10.89
N TYR A 430 1.34 -2.83 10.88
CA TYR A 430 2.20 -1.96 11.68
C TYR A 430 2.09 -0.50 11.27
N SER A 431 2.16 -0.21 9.97
CA SER A 431 2.04 1.16 9.46
C SER A 431 0.74 1.81 9.90
N LEU A 432 -0.38 1.08 9.77
CA LEU A 432 -1.70 1.62 10.10
C LEU A 432 -1.95 1.70 11.61
N LEU A 433 -1.62 0.66 12.38
CA LEU A 433 -1.80 0.65 13.85
C LEU A 433 -0.79 1.52 14.59
N SER A 434 0.27 1.97 13.93
CA SER A 434 1.07 3.08 14.48
C SER A 434 0.19 4.32 14.61
N ARG A 435 -0.62 4.63 13.58
CA ARG A 435 -1.45 5.83 13.45
C ARG A 435 -2.83 5.75 14.08
N VAL A 436 -3.40 4.56 14.08
CA VAL A 436 -4.79 4.32 14.48
C VAL A 436 -4.85 3.60 15.82
N ASP A 437 -5.65 4.12 16.75
CA ASP A 437 -5.94 3.49 18.03
C ASP A 437 -7.14 2.53 17.90
N PRO A 438 -7.01 1.25 18.29
CA PRO A 438 -8.15 0.32 18.31
C PRO A 438 -9.34 0.77 19.15
N ILE A 439 -9.14 1.66 20.14
CA ILE A 439 -10.22 2.30 20.91
C ILE A 439 -10.62 3.61 20.21
N ASP A 440 -11.86 3.69 19.74
CA ASP A 440 -12.44 4.90 19.13
C ASP A 440 -12.89 5.91 20.19
N SER A 441 -13.57 5.45 21.25
CA SER A 441 -13.98 6.31 22.36
C SER A 441 -14.19 5.53 23.65
N LEU A 442 -14.07 6.23 24.79
CA LEU A 442 -14.50 5.76 26.10
C LEU A 442 -15.44 6.80 26.70
N GLU A 443 -16.72 6.47 26.76
CA GLU A 443 -17.78 7.38 27.17
C GLU A 443 -18.45 6.91 28.46
N THR A 444 -18.93 7.87 29.24
CA THR A 444 -19.70 7.58 30.47
C THR A 444 -21.08 8.21 30.37
N ASP A 445 -22.11 7.43 30.68
CA ASP A 445 -23.51 7.85 30.69
C ASP A 445 -24.15 7.49 32.05
N CYS A 446 -25.23 8.19 32.39
CA CYS A 446 -26.01 8.00 33.61
C CYS A 446 -27.45 7.66 33.24
N ARG A 447 -27.96 6.53 33.73
CA ARG A 447 -29.34 6.09 33.49
C ARG A 447 -30.04 5.78 34.79
N LEU A 448 -31.25 6.31 34.95
CA LEU A 448 -32.11 5.93 36.06
C LEU A 448 -32.75 4.58 35.73
N ASP A 449 -32.49 3.59 36.57
CA ASP A 449 -33.15 2.29 36.48
C ASP A 449 -34.60 2.44 36.95
N ALA A 450 -35.53 2.19 36.05
CA ALA A 450 -36.97 2.39 36.30
C ALA A 450 -37.56 1.35 37.27
N GLU A 451 -36.90 0.22 37.49
CA GLU A 451 -37.37 -0.83 38.40
C GLU A 451 -36.84 -0.61 39.82
N THR A 452 -35.58 -0.21 39.97
CA THR A 452 -34.95 -0.01 41.28
C THR A 452 -35.00 1.42 41.78
N GLU A 453 -35.39 2.38 40.93
CA GLU A 453 -35.33 3.83 41.19
C GLU A 453 -33.92 4.30 41.61
N THR A 454 -32.88 3.57 41.19
CA THR A 454 -31.48 3.90 41.46
C THR A 454 -30.76 4.35 40.19
N TRP A 455 -29.83 5.28 40.36
CA TRP A 455 -28.94 5.67 39.28
C TRP A 455 -27.93 4.57 38.98
N LYS A 456 -27.80 4.23 37.71
CA LYS A 456 -26.77 3.36 37.16
C LYS A 456 -25.82 4.18 36.31
N ARG A 457 -24.55 3.87 36.43
CA ARG A 457 -23.50 4.42 35.56
C ARG A 457 -23.15 3.42 34.49
N THR A 458 -23.15 3.87 33.25
CA THR A 458 -22.74 3.10 32.09
C THR A 458 -21.41 3.62 31.59
N LEU A 459 -20.41 2.76 31.46
CA LEU A 459 -19.18 3.04 30.73
C LEU A 459 -19.21 2.26 29.43
N ASN A 460 -19.03 2.95 28.31
CA ASN A 460 -19.06 2.37 26.98
C ASN A 460 -17.73 2.61 26.28
N VAL A 461 -17.03 1.53 25.93
CA VAL A 461 -15.87 1.59 25.04
C VAL A 461 -16.33 1.27 23.62
N THR A 462 -16.12 2.21 22.72
CA THR A 462 -16.31 2.00 21.29
C THR A 462 -14.98 1.54 20.70
N LEU A 463 -14.99 0.41 20.02
CA LEU A 463 -13.81 -0.13 19.33
C LEU A 463 -13.99 -0.02 17.83
N ILE A 464 -12.87 0.10 17.11
CA ILE A 464 -12.87 -0.10 15.66
C ILE A 464 -13.48 -1.47 15.36
N PRO A 465 -14.33 -1.60 14.32
CA PRO A 465 -15.01 -2.86 14.01
C PRO A 465 -14.03 -3.89 13.40
N LEU A 466 -13.18 -4.45 14.25
CA LEU A 466 -12.28 -5.59 14.01
C LEU A 466 -12.69 -6.77 14.91
N GLY A 467 -12.07 -7.92 14.69
CA GLY A 467 -12.32 -9.17 15.41
C GLY A 467 -13.80 -9.56 15.35
N GLN A 468 -14.34 -9.90 16.51
CA GLN A 468 -15.76 -10.26 16.66
C GLN A 468 -16.75 -9.12 16.39
N PHE A 469 -16.31 -7.89 16.11
CA PHE A 469 -17.19 -6.74 15.86
C PHE A 469 -17.36 -6.40 14.38
N ARG A 470 -16.78 -7.17 13.46
CA ARG A 470 -16.98 -7.00 12.02
C ARG A 470 -18.38 -7.40 11.59
N GLU A 471 -18.93 -6.65 10.63
CA GLU A 471 -20.10 -7.08 9.86
C GLU A 471 -19.72 -8.14 8.81
N ASP A 472 -18.56 -7.98 8.16
CA ASP A 472 -18.02 -8.89 7.14
C ASP A 472 -16.63 -9.40 7.59
N PRO A 473 -16.54 -10.60 8.19
CA PRO A 473 -15.29 -11.12 8.72
C PRO A 473 -14.37 -11.64 7.60
N PRO A 474 -13.06 -11.33 7.62
CA PRO A 474 -12.11 -11.88 6.66
C PRO A 474 -11.79 -13.36 6.93
N ASP A 475 -11.10 -14.00 5.99
CA ASP A 475 -10.61 -15.38 6.17
C ASP A 475 -9.57 -15.49 7.31
N ALA A 476 -8.81 -14.42 7.57
CA ALA A 476 -7.84 -14.37 8.65
C ALA A 476 -8.54 -14.37 10.01
N ARG A 477 -8.09 -15.24 10.93
CA ARG A 477 -8.66 -15.28 12.28
C ARG A 477 -8.17 -14.10 13.09
N GLU A 478 -9.10 -13.39 13.73
CA GLU A 478 -8.82 -12.24 14.57
C GLU A 478 -9.80 -12.12 15.74
N SER A 479 -9.40 -11.42 16.79
CA SER A 479 -10.22 -11.22 18.01
C SER A 479 -9.74 -10.05 18.85
N TYR A 480 -10.67 -9.43 19.60
CA TYR A 480 -10.34 -8.54 20.71
C TYR A 480 -10.48 -9.24 22.06
N THR A 481 -9.55 -8.93 22.97
CA THR A 481 -9.68 -9.15 24.41
C THR A 481 -9.84 -7.81 25.12
N ILE A 482 -10.83 -7.68 26.00
CA ILE A 482 -11.13 -6.43 26.75
C ILE A 482 -11.05 -6.71 28.24
N VAL A 483 -10.26 -5.89 28.95
CA VAL A 483 -10.05 -5.99 30.41
C VAL A 483 -10.41 -4.66 31.05
N TRP A 484 -11.39 -4.67 31.95
CA TRP A 484 -11.77 -3.50 32.73
C TRP A 484 -11.07 -3.48 34.09
N THR A 485 -10.72 -2.28 34.54
CA THR A 485 -10.14 -2.02 35.86
C THR A 485 -10.84 -0.84 36.53
N GLN A 486 -10.90 -0.85 37.86
CA GLN A 486 -11.31 0.29 38.67
C GLN A 486 -10.27 0.49 39.76
N ASP A 487 -9.71 1.70 39.85
CA ASP A 487 -8.63 2.07 40.78
C ASP A 487 -7.47 1.06 40.76
N GLY A 488 -7.10 0.60 39.55
CA GLY A 488 -6.03 -0.38 39.32
C GLY A 488 -6.38 -1.84 39.65
N LYS A 489 -7.63 -2.15 40.03
CA LYS A 489 -8.09 -3.53 40.28
C LYS A 489 -8.94 -4.03 39.12
N GLU A 490 -8.65 -5.23 38.64
CA GLU A 490 -9.40 -5.86 37.55
C GLU A 490 -10.85 -6.18 37.94
N LEU A 491 -11.78 -5.83 37.05
CA LEU A 491 -13.20 -6.13 37.15
C LEU A 491 -13.54 -7.34 36.27
N THR A 492 -13.14 -8.54 36.71
CA THR A 492 -13.26 -9.80 35.94
C THR A 492 -14.67 -10.13 35.45
N ARG A 493 -15.71 -9.66 36.16
CA ARG A 493 -17.13 -9.84 35.77
C ARG A 493 -17.49 -9.14 34.45
N PHE A 494 -16.70 -8.16 34.03
CA PHE A 494 -16.90 -7.38 32.81
C PHE A 494 -15.89 -7.73 31.70
N ALA A 495 -15.15 -8.84 31.85
CA ALA A 495 -14.21 -9.29 30.82
C ALA A 495 -14.90 -9.42 29.45
N ASN A 496 -14.25 -8.90 28.41
CA ASN A 496 -14.73 -8.90 27.02
C ASN A 496 -16.06 -8.16 26.77
N GLN A 497 -16.53 -7.33 27.71
CA GLN A 497 -17.69 -6.48 27.51
C GLN A 497 -17.27 -5.10 27.01
N THR A 498 -17.98 -4.56 26.02
CA THR A 498 -17.80 -3.17 25.56
C THR A 498 -18.60 -2.18 26.42
N VAL A 499 -19.60 -2.67 27.14
CA VAL A 499 -20.45 -1.85 28.02
C VAL A 499 -20.37 -2.40 29.44
N VAL A 500 -20.04 -1.54 30.38
CA VAL A 500 -20.04 -1.81 31.82
C VAL A 500 -21.14 -1.01 32.47
N VAL A 501 -21.98 -1.67 33.27
CA VAL A 501 -23.00 -1.02 34.08
C VAL A 501 -22.71 -1.30 35.55
N VAL A 502 -22.59 -0.25 36.34
CA VAL A 502 -22.39 -0.31 37.80
C VAL A 502 -23.42 0.56 38.51
N ASP A 503 -23.70 0.25 39.76
CA ASP A 503 -24.42 1.17 40.63
C ASP A 503 -23.62 2.48 40.77
N ASP A 504 -24.30 3.62 40.78
CA ASP A 504 -23.63 4.91 40.72
C ASP A 504 -22.77 5.21 41.96
N ASP A 505 -23.14 4.67 43.13
CA ASP A 505 -22.35 4.76 44.36
C ASP A 505 -21.06 3.92 44.29
N GLU A 506 -21.08 2.80 43.56
CA GLU A 506 -19.91 2.01 43.20
C GLU A 506 -19.18 2.55 41.95
N GLY A 507 -19.76 3.53 41.27
CA GLY A 507 -19.32 4.09 39.98
C GLY A 507 -18.34 5.25 40.09
N LEU A 508 -17.90 5.61 41.30
CA LEU A 508 -16.86 6.62 41.51
C LEU A 508 -15.46 6.00 41.43
N GLY A 509 -14.48 6.76 40.96
CA GLY A 509 -13.08 6.33 40.86
C GLY A 509 -12.52 6.41 39.43
N GLU A 510 -11.32 5.88 39.25
CA GLU A 510 -10.67 5.79 37.94
C GLU A 510 -11.01 4.44 37.28
N PHE A 511 -11.78 4.50 36.19
CA PHE A 511 -12.04 3.32 35.37
C PHE A 511 -11.05 3.26 34.22
N GLY A 512 -10.38 2.12 34.07
CA GLY A 512 -9.49 1.83 32.95
C GLY A 512 -10.05 0.69 32.09
N VAL A 513 -9.83 0.76 30.79
CA VAL A 513 -10.08 -0.33 29.84
C VAL A 513 -8.79 -0.63 29.08
N GLY A 514 -8.34 -1.88 29.11
CA GLY A 514 -7.26 -2.39 28.29
C GLY A 514 -7.83 -3.24 27.16
N VAL A 515 -7.37 -3.02 25.94
CA VAL A 515 -7.80 -3.75 24.76
C VAL A 515 -6.59 -4.33 24.05
N ARG A 516 -6.70 -5.62 23.72
CA ARG A 516 -5.72 -6.33 22.91
C ARG A 516 -6.39 -6.88 21.66
N PHE A 517 -5.92 -6.46 20.50
CA PHE A 517 -6.25 -7.06 19.22
C PHE A 517 -5.28 -8.21 18.92
N VAL A 518 -5.74 -9.25 18.23
CA VAL A 518 -4.89 -10.33 17.71
C VAL A 518 -5.41 -10.70 16.33
N THR A 519 -4.52 -10.90 15.36
CA THR A 519 -4.82 -11.40 14.02
C THR A 519 -3.73 -12.38 13.55
N GLU A 520 -4.08 -13.38 12.74
CA GLU A 520 -3.11 -14.29 12.12
C GLU A 520 -2.16 -13.62 11.14
N GLU A 521 -2.50 -12.41 10.69
CA GLU A 521 -1.68 -11.60 9.79
C GLU A 521 -0.53 -10.88 10.49
N VAL A 522 -0.49 -10.91 11.84
CA VAL A 522 0.59 -10.36 12.66
C VAL A 522 1.13 -11.46 13.58
N ARG A 523 2.36 -11.91 13.32
CA ARG A 523 3.05 -12.95 14.09
C ARG A 523 4.04 -12.39 15.10
N SER A 524 4.51 -11.18 14.90
CA SER A 524 5.40 -10.46 15.81
C SER A 524 4.77 -9.10 16.13
N ASP A 525 4.95 -8.56 17.34
CA ASP A 525 4.55 -7.17 17.64
C ASP A 525 5.51 -6.59 18.69
N PRO A 526 6.77 -6.33 18.30
CA PRO A 526 7.79 -5.85 19.23
C PRO A 526 7.48 -4.44 19.76
N SER A 527 6.66 -3.68 19.03
CA SER A 527 6.29 -2.30 19.37
C SER A 527 5.01 -2.20 20.19
N GLY A 528 4.30 -3.31 20.41
CA GLY A 528 3.05 -3.35 21.17
C GLY A 528 1.92 -2.55 20.53
N LEU A 529 1.84 -2.52 19.20
CA LEU A 529 0.83 -1.75 18.47
C LEU A 529 -0.57 -2.37 18.56
N LEU A 530 -0.68 -3.66 18.85
CA LEU A 530 -1.96 -4.36 18.98
C LEU A 530 -2.55 -4.27 20.40
N GLU A 531 -1.87 -3.61 21.34
CA GLU A 531 -2.34 -3.37 22.70
C GLU A 531 -2.53 -1.87 22.95
N THR A 532 -3.68 -1.50 23.48
CA THR A 532 -4.04 -0.11 23.82
C THR A 532 -4.84 -0.06 25.12
N SER A 533 -4.94 1.11 25.73
CA SER A 533 -5.72 1.31 26.94
C SER A 533 -6.23 2.75 27.06
N ALA A 534 -7.43 2.91 27.58
CA ALA A 534 -8.02 4.21 27.90
C ALA A 534 -8.47 4.25 29.37
N SER A 535 -8.64 5.46 29.91
CA SER A 535 -9.09 5.64 31.29
C SER A 535 -9.98 6.87 31.43
N VAL A 536 -10.97 6.81 32.32
CA VAL A 536 -11.85 7.93 32.65
C VAL A 536 -12.00 8.04 34.17
N VAL A 537 -11.92 9.26 34.69
CA VAL A 537 -12.09 9.54 36.12
C VAL A 537 -13.51 10.01 36.36
N VAL A 538 -14.25 9.26 37.18
CA VAL A 538 -15.60 9.60 37.59
C VAL A 538 -15.55 10.23 38.98
N SER A 539 -15.83 11.54 39.05
CA SER A 539 -15.67 12.35 40.27
C SER A 539 -16.99 12.72 40.96
N SER A 540 -18.13 12.46 40.34
CA SER A 540 -19.44 12.83 40.88
C SER A 540 -20.52 11.80 40.53
N THR A 541 -21.49 11.68 41.44
CA THR A 541 -22.68 10.84 41.30
C THR A 541 -23.64 11.41 40.24
N CYS A 542 -24.39 10.54 39.58
CA CYS A 542 -25.46 10.90 38.68
C CYS A 542 -26.50 11.79 39.40
N SER A 543 -27.06 12.78 38.68
CA SER A 543 -28.11 13.67 39.18
C SER A 543 -29.06 14.06 38.05
N GLU A 544 -30.30 14.44 38.37
CA GLU A 544 -31.30 14.86 37.37
C GLU A 544 -30.84 16.04 36.49
N SER A 545 -29.91 16.88 36.98
CA SER A 545 -29.34 18.00 36.23
C SER A 545 -28.25 17.62 35.22
N ALA A 546 -27.80 16.37 35.20
CA ALA A 546 -26.71 15.89 34.34
C ALA A 546 -27.20 15.23 33.03
N VAL A 547 -28.52 15.15 32.82
CA VAL A 547 -29.14 14.57 31.62
C VAL A 547 -29.57 15.70 30.67
N HIS A 548 -28.65 16.19 29.84
CA HIS A 548 -28.98 17.06 28.71
C HIS A 548 -28.10 16.83 27.50
#